data_AF-A0A3D4ZJJ9-F1
#
_entry.id   AF-A0A3D4ZJJ9-F1
#
_cell.length_a   1.000
_cell.length_b   1.000
_cell.length_c   1.000
_cell.angle_alpha   90.00
_cell.angle_beta   90.00
_cell.angle_gamma   90.00
#
_symmetry.space_group_name_H-M   'P 1'
#
loop_
_entity.id
_entity.type
_entity.pdbx_description
1 polymer ?
#
loop_
_entity_poly.entity_id
_entity_poly.type
_entity_poly.pdbx_seq_one_letter_code
_entity_poly.pdbx_strand_id
1 'polypeptide(L)' 'VAQKILEDGVLDSFVKERYSSFDTGDGKKFEEGKLGLADLAKLGHSVKIEKKSGKQEYLNNLLNSYLFG' A
#
# COMPACT_ATOMS: atom_id res chain seq x y z
N VAL A 1 -22.40 -9.48 -4.41
CA VAL A 1 -21.32 -8.59 -4.88
C VAL A 1 -20.18 -8.49 -3.86
N ALA A 2 -20.38 -7.85 -2.71
CA ALA A 2 -19.30 -7.65 -1.72
C ALA A 2 -18.58 -8.93 -1.27
N GLN A 3 -19.32 -10.00 -0.99
CA GLN A 3 -18.72 -11.30 -0.63
C GLN A 3 -17.73 -11.82 -1.69
N LYS A 4 -18.10 -11.73 -2.97
CA LYS A 4 -17.26 -12.16 -4.10
C LYS A 4 -15.99 -11.31 -4.20
N ILE A 5 -16.09 -10.01 -3.95
CA ILE A 5 -14.92 -9.10 -3.94
C ILE A 5 -13.94 -9.49 -2.82
N LEU A 6 -14.45 -9.86 -1.65
CA LEU A 6 -13.63 -10.34 -0.53
C LEU A 6 -12.99 -11.69 -0.84
N GLU A 7 -13.76 -12.63 -1.38
CA GLU A 7 -13.27 -13.96 -1.76
C GLU A 7 -12.17 -13.89 -2.84
N ASP A 8 -12.34 -13.01 -3.83
CA ASP A 8 -11.36 -12.80 -4.89
C ASP A 8 -10.12 -12.03 -4.40
N GLY A 9 -10.22 -11.31 -3.27
CA GLY A 9 -9.09 -10.68 -2.57
C GLY A 9 -8.34 -9.61 -3.37
N VAL A 10 -8.90 -9.12 -4.48
CA VAL A 10 -8.20 -8.22 -5.41
C VAL A 10 -7.91 -6.85 -4.77
N LEU A 11 -8.86 -6.32 -4.00
CA LEU A 11 -8.69 -5.05 -3.29
C LEU A 11 -7.67 -5.19 -2.14
N ASP A 12 -7.74 -6.27 -1.39
CA ASP A 12 -6.82 -6.55 -0.28
C ASP A 12 -5.38 -6.70 -0.78
N SER A 13 -5.22 -7.39 -1.91
CA SER A 13 -3.92 -7.54 -2.58
C SER A 13 -3.35 -6.19 -3.00
N PHE A 14 -4.18 -5.30 -3.57
CA PHE A 14 -3.75 -3.95 -3.94
C PHE A 14 -3.31 -3.12 -2.72
N VAL A 15 -4.07 -3.17 -1.63
CA VAL A 15 -3.73 -2.45 -0.39
C VAL A 15 -2.42 -3.00 0.19
N LYS A 16 -2.27 -4.32 0.27
CA LYS A 16 -1.04 -4.96 0.75
C LYS A 16 0.17 -4.56 -0.09
N GLU A 17 0.07 -4.61 -1.41
CA GLU A 17 1.17 -4.19 -2.30
C GLU A 17 1.52 -2.71 -2.11
N ARG A 18 0.51 -1.85 -1.99
CA ARG A 18 0.69 -0.40 -1.83
C ARG A 18 1.47 -0.06 -0.55
N TYR A 19 1.19 -0.75 0.55
CA TYR A 19 1.80 -0.50 1.86
C TYR A 19 2.95 -1.46 2.23
N SER A 20 3.36 -2.34 1.31
CA SER A 20 4.45 -3.32 1.50
C SER A 20 5.80 -2.75 1.95
N SER A 21 6.04 -1.44 1.79
CA SER A 21 7.26 -0.78 2.31
C SER A 21 7.33 -0.81 3.84
N PHE A 22 6.20 -0.91 4.53
CA PHE A 22 6.17 -1.00 5.99
C PHE A 22 6.47 -2.41 6.51
N ASP A 23 6.36 -3.44 5.66
CA ASP A 23 6.62 -4.83 6.07
C ASP A 23 8.11 -5.20 6.04
N THR A 24 8.97 -4.32 5.52
CA THR A 24 10.41 -4.63 5.28
C THR A 24 11.33 -3.45 5.61
N GLY A 25 12.63 -3.76 5.76
CA GLY A 25 13.69 -2.75 5.87
C GLY A 25 13.45 -1.68 6.94
N ASP A 26 13.67 -0.42 6.58
CA ASP A 26 13.48 0.71 7.48
C ASP A 26 12.00 1.04 7.73
N GLY A 27 11.10 0.68 6.80
CA GLY A 27 9.66 0.83 7.04
C GLY A 27 9.15 -0.10 8.14
N LYS A 28 9.68 -1.32 8.24
CA LYS A 28 9.38 -2.23 9.37
C LYS A 28 9.91 -1.70 10.69
N LYS A 29 11.14 -1.17 10.70
CA LYS A 29 11.70 -0.54 11.91
C LYS A 29 10.86 0.65 12.35
N PHE A 30 10.35 1.44 11.40
CA PHE A 30 9.43 2.53 11.68
C PHE A 30 8.12 2.03 12.31
N GLU A 31 7.48 1.03 11.70
CA GLU A 31 6.22 0.45 12.20
C GLU A 31 6.38 -0.13 13.62
N GLU A 32 7.51 -0.78 13.89
CA GLU A 32 7.84 -1.34 15.22
C GLU A 32 8.27 -0.26 16.24
N GLY A 33 8.29 1.02 15.88
CA GLY A 33 8.66 2.13 16.78
C GLY A 33 10.15 2.21 17.10
N LYS A 34 11.02 1.61 16.28
CA LYS A 34 12.46 1.50 16.52
C LYS A 34 13.28 2.68 15.95
N LEU A 35 12.65 3.61 15.26
CA LEU A 35 13.31 4.79 14.66
C LEU A 35 12.92 6.07 15.40
N GLY A 36 13.93 6.85 15.81
CA GLY A 36 13.73 8.20 16.33
C GLY A 36 13.75 9.25 15.22
N LEU A 37 13.49 10.52 15.58
CA LEU A 37 13.51 11.63 14.63
C LEU A 37 14.87 11.82 13.93
N ALA A 38 15.98 11.56 14.63
CA ALA A 38 17.32 11.64 14.06
C ALA A 38 17.56 10.57 12.98
N ASP A 39 17.09 9.34 13.21
CA ASP A 39 17.20 8.24 12.25
C ASP A 39 16.36 8.52 10.99
N LEU A 40 15.12 9.00 11.19
CA LEU A 40 14.23 9.40 10.10
C LEU A 40 14.80 10.56 9.29
N ALA A 41 15.41 11.54 9.94
CA ALA A 41 16.08 12.64 9.25
C ALA A 41 17.22 12.11 8.38
N LYS A 42 18.07 11.22 8.89
CA LYS A 42 19.15 10.60 8.11
C LYS A 42 18.62 9.81 6.92
N LEU A 43 17.58 9.00 7.13
CA LEU A 43 16.94 8.24 6.06
C LEU A 43 16.40 9.15 4.95
N GLY A 44 15.73 10.24 5.34
CA GLY A 44 15.15 11.23 4.43
C GLY A 44 16.16 11.93 3.52
N HIS A 45 17.42 12.06 3.94
CA HIS A 45 18.46 12.65 3.09
C HIS A 45 18.97 11.68 2.01
N SER A 46 18.93 10.38 2.26
CA SER A 46 19.48 9.36 1.36
C SER A 46 18.42 8.66 0.49
N VAL A 47 17.15 8.68 0.90
CA VAL A 47 16.11 7.89 0.25
C VAL A 47 15.61 8.56 -1.02
N LYS A 48 15.46 7.77 -2.09
CA LYS A 48 14.74 8.19 -3.29
C LYS A 48 13.26 7.80 -3.14
N ILE A 49 12.37 8.79 -3.21
CA ILE A 49 10.92 8.55 -3.11
C ILE A 49 10.38 8.20 -4.49
N GLU A 50 9.93 6.95 -4.64
CA GLU A 50 9.22 6.50 -5.84
C GLU A 50 7.71 6.71 -5.66
N LYS A 51 7.12 7.52 -6.53
CA LYS A 51 5.67 7.74 -6.52
C LYS A 51 4.96 6.52 -7.10
N LYS A 52 4.06 5.91 -6.32
CA LYS A 52 3.16 4.86 -6.77
C LYS A 52 1.77 5.44 -7.04
N SER A 53 1.23 5.21 -8.24
CA SER A 53 -0.15 5.59 -8.58
C SER A 53 -1.16 4.96 -7.60
N GLY A 54 -2.21 5.70 -7.25
CA GLY A 54 -3.32 5.20 -6.43
C GLY A 54 -4.29 4.31 -7.21
N LYS A 55 -4.17 4.22 -8.55
CA LYS A 55 -5.00 3.38 -9.42
C LYS A 55 -6.51 3.56 -9.23
N GLN A 56 -6.97 4.75 -8.83
CA GLN A 56 -8.35 5.02 -8.47
C GLN A 56 -9.33 4.70 -9.61
N GLU A 57 -9.03 5.11 -10.84
CA GLU A 57 -9.87 4.84 -12.01
C GLU A 57 -9.96 3.34 -12.31
N TYR A 58 -8.83 2.63 -12.18
CA TYR A 58 -8.79 1.17 -12.33
C TYR A 58 -9.63 0.46 -11.26
N LEU A 59 -9.50 0.87 -10.00
CA LEU A 59 -10.27 0.28 -8.89
C LEU A 59 -11.77 0.56 -9.02
N ASN A 60 -12.15 1.76 -9.51
CA ASN A 60 -13.55 2.08 -9.80
C ASN A 60 -14.11 1.20 -10.93
N ASN A 61 -13.35 0.99 -12.00
CA ASN A 61 -13.76 0.11 -13.09
C ASN A 61 -13.84 -1.36 -12.64
N LEU A 62 -12.91 -1.81 -11.82
CA LEU A 62 -12.94 -3.13 -11.20
C LEU A 62 -14.22 -3.29 -10.36
N LEU A 63 -14.53 -2.34 -9.48
CA LEU A 63 -15.77 -2.35 -8.70
C LEU A 63 -17.01 -2.41 -9.60
N ASN A 64 -17.05 -1.62 -10.67
CA ASN A 64 -18.15 -1.65 -11.64
C ASN A 64 -18.29 -3.02 -12.32
N SER A 65 -17.18 -3.71 -12.63
CA SER A 65 -17.23 -5.07 -13.19
C SER A 65 -17.82 -6.09 -12.22
N TYR A 66 -17.67 -5.89 -10.90
CA TYR A 66 -18.33 -6.72 -9.89
C TYR A 66 -19.81 -6.38 -9.69
N LEU A 67 -20.21 -5.14 -9.97
CA LEU A 67 -21.58 -4.66 -9.80
C LEU A 67 -22.48 -4.99 -11.00
N PHE A 68 -21.93 -4.89 -12.22
CA PHE A 68 -22.70 -4.92 -13.46
C PHE A 68 -22.25 -6.01 -14.45
N GLY A 69 -21.13 -6.68 -14.19
CA GLY A 69 -20.67 -7.86 -14.93
C GLY A 69 -21.16 -9.15 -14.29
#